data_AF-A0A7K2ZJY4-F1
#
_entry.id   AF-A0A7K2ZJY4-F1
#
_cell.length_a   1.000
_cell.length_b   1.000
_cell.length_c   1.000
_cell.angle_alpha   90.00
_cell.angle_beta   90.00
_cell.angle_gamma   90.00
#
_symmetry.space_group_name_H-M   'P 1'
#
loop_
_entity.id
_entity.type
_entity.pdbx_description
1 polymer ?
#
loop_
_entity_poly.entity_id
_entity_poly.type
_entity_poly.pdbx_seq_one_letter_code
_entity_poly.pdbx_strand_id
1 'polypeptide(L)' 'DAEVLLLPDAALRTAASIPELEEALGKPVLTANQVTVWEGLRLTDRRVWAPTLGTLFATRPPAPGTVEPKGIEVRE' A
#
# COMPACT_ATOMS: atom_id res chain seq x y z
N ASP A 1 -3.74 14.77 -13.18
CA ASP A 1 -4.63 13.69 -12.70
C ASP A 1 -4.01 13.01 -11.49
N ALA A 2 -4.82 12.36 -10.65
CA ALA A 2 -4.31 11.64 -9.48
C ALA A 2 -3.65 10.30 -9.90
N GLU A 3 -2.45 10.05 -9.40
CA GLU A 3 -1.65 8.85 -9.70
C GLU A 3 -2.15 7.61 -8.96
N VAL A 4 -2.82 7.78 -7.81
CA VAL A 4 -3.28 6.71 -6.92
C VAL A 4 -4.61 7.11 -6.29
N LEU A 5 -5.49 6.13 -6.01
CA LEU A 5 -6.67 6.31 -5.16
C LEU A 5 -6.40 5.78 -3.74
N LEU A 6 -6.72 6.57 -2.72
CA LEU A 6 -6.70 6.14 -1.32
C LEU A 6 -8.11 5.96 -0.77
N LEU A 7 -8.37 4.80 -0.15
CA LEU A 7 -9.55 4.47 0.65
C LEU A 7 -9.12 4.38 2.13
N PRO A 8 -9.16 5.49 2.89
CA PRO A 8 -8.51 5.59 4.19
C PRO A 8 -9.30 5.00 5.37
N ASP A 9 -10.47 4.39 5.13
CA ASP A 9 -11.32 3.84 6.19
C ASP A 9 -10.98 2.36 6.49
N ALA A 10 -10.62 2.08 7.75
CA ALA A 10 -10.30 0.74 8.23
C ALA A 10 -11.54 -0.12 8.54
N ALA A 11 -12.72 0.48 8.74
CA ALA A 11 -13.98 -0.21 8.97
C ALA A 11 -14.52 -0.85 7.68
N LEU A 12 -14.16 -0.29 6.51
CA LEU A 12 -14.55 -0.84 5.22
C LEU A 12 -13.75 -2.11 4.90
N ARG A 13 -14.47 -3.14 4.44
CA ARG A 13 -13.91 -4.43 4.02
C ARG A 13 -13.65 -4.44 2.52
N THR A 14 -12.68 -3.64 2.10
CA THR A 14 -12.39 -3.38 0.68
C THR A 14 -11.28 -4.25 0.10
N ALA A 15 -10.59 -5.05 0.91
CA ALA A 15 -9.43 -5.83 0.48
C ALA A 15 -9.74 -6.78 -0.69
N ALA A 16 -10.91 -7.43 -0.66
CA ALA A 16 -11.33 -8.34 -1.72
C ALA A 16 -11.72 -7.63 -3.03
N SER A 17 -12.01 -6.33 -2.99
CA SER A 17 -12.45 -5.53 -4.13
C SER A 17 -11.32 -4.74 -4.80
N ILE A 18 -10.08 -4.84 -4.27
CA ILE A 18 -8.94 -4.07 -4.78
C ILE A 18 -8.69 -4.36 -6.26
N PRO A 19 -8.64 -5.63 -6.73
CA PRO A 19 -8.38 -5.91 -8.15
C PRO A 19 -9.40 -5.29 -9.09
N GLU A 20 -10.70 -5.40 -8.77
CA GLU A 20 -11.77 -4.84 -9.58
C GLU A 20 -11.74 -3.30 -9.59
N LEU A 21 -11.37 -2.68 -8.46
CA LEU A 21 -11.22 -1.23 -8.36
C LEU A 21 -10.02 -0.73 -9.17
N GLU A 22 -8.88 -1.43 -9.11
CA GLU A 22 -7.69 -1.07 -9.90
C GLU A 22 -7.97 -1.22 -11.41
N GLU A 23 -8.66 -2.29 -11.82
CA GLU A 23 -9.09 -2.49 -13.21
C GLU A 23 -10.02 -1.36 -13.68
N ALA A 24 -11.05 -1.04 -12.89
CA ALA A 24 -12.04 -0.02 -13.26
C ALA A 24 -11.44 1.39 -13.34
N LEU A 25 -10.44 1.69 -12.51
CA LEU A 25 -9.84 3.03 -12.40
C LEU A 25 -8.56 3.20 -13.22
N GLY A 26 -7.97 2.10 -13.71
CA GLY A 26 -6.69 2.10 -14.43
C GLY A 26 -5.53 2.64 -13.59
N LYS A 27 -5.64 2.61 -12.25
CA LYS A 27 -4.64 3.17 -11.34
C LYS A 27 -4.58 2.37 -10.04
N PRO A 28 -3.45 2.40 -9.31
CA PRO A 28 -3.34 1.72 -8.02
C PRO A 28 -4.37 2.21 -7.01
N VAL A 29 -4.87 1.28 -6.19
CA VAL A 29 -5.81 1.55 -5.11
C VAL A 29 -5.18 1.12 -3.80
N LEU A 30 -5.09 2.05 -2.86
CA LEU A 30 -4.60 1.82 -1.50
C LEU A 30 -5.76 1.80 -0.52
N THR A 31 -5.84 0.78 0.32
CA THR A 31 -6.80 0.72 1.43
C THR A 31 -6.09 0.82 2.77
N ALA A 32 -6.76 1.37 3.79
CA ALA A 32 -6.19 1.51 5.13
C ALA A 32 -5.60 0.17 5.65
N ASN A 33 -6.41 -0.90 5.60
CA ASN A 33 -6.02 -2.22 6.08
C ASN A 33 -4.82 -2.82 5.30
N GLN A 34 -4.83 -2.71 3.96
CA GLN A 34 -3.76 -3.21 3.09
C GLN A 34 -2.43 -2.49 3.36
N VAL A 35 -2.46 -1.16 3.48
CA VAL A 35 -1.27 -0.35 3.77
C VAL A 35 -0.73 -0.65 5.16
N THR A 36 -1.60 -0.82 6.17
CA THR A 36 -1.17 -1.21 7.53
C THR A 36 -0.44 -2.55 7.53
N VAL A 37 -0.95 -3.57 6.82
CA VAL A 37 -0.28 -4.87 6.72
C VAL A 37 1.04 -4.75 5.97
N TRP A 38 1.06 -4.01 4.85
CA TRP A 38 2.28 -3.77 4.07
C TRP A 38 3.37 -3.11 4.92
N GLU A 39 3.02 -2.08 5.69
CA GLU A 39 3.95 -1.36 6.56
C GLU A 39 4.43 -2.22 7.74
N GLY A 40 3.54 -3.01 8.36
CA GLY A 40 3.93 -3.95 9.41
C GLY A 40 4.92 -5.02 8.93
N LEU A 41 4.72 -5.55 7.72
CA LEU A 41 5.69 -6.44 7.08
C LEU A 41 7.00 -5.68 6.80
N ARG A 42 6.92 -4.43 6.33
CA ARG A 42 8.09 -3.61 6.04
C ARG A 42 8.99 -3.44 7.26
N LEU A 43 8.39 -3.05 8.39
CA LEU A 43 9.05 -2.78 9.67
C LEU A 43 9.69 -4.02 10.32
N THR A 44 9.24 -5.22 9.95
CA THR A 44 9.77 -6.50 10.46
C THR A 44 10.75 -7.17 9.48
N ASP A 45 11.21 -6.43 8.46
CA ASP A 45 12.03 -6.93 7.37
C ASP A 45 11.42 -8.18 6.69
N ARG A 46 10.09 -8.26 6.67
CA ARG A 46 9.32 -9.28 5.96
C ARG A 46 8.80 -8.72 4.65
N ARG A 47 8.70 -9.58 3.64
CA ARG A 47 8.15 -9.24 2.33
C ARG A 47 7.24 -10.38 1.88
N VAL A 48 6.11 -10.02 1.29
CA VAL A 48 5.12 -10.96 0.78
C VAL A 48 4.78 -10.56 -0.64
N TRP A 49 4.76 -11.55 -1.53
CA TRP A 49 4.21 -11.41 -2.87
C TRP A 49 2.77 -11.90 -2.84
N ALA A 50 1.82 -10.99 -3.06
CA ALA A 50 0.39 -11.32 -3.05
C ALA A 50 -0.37 -10.46 -4.08
N PRO A 51 -0.27 -10.77 -5.39
CA PRO A 51 -0.90 -9.97 -6.44
C PRO A 51 -2.42 -9.83 -6.33
N THR A 52 -3.08 -10.78 -5.66
CA THR A 52 -4.51 -10.72 -5.37
C THR A 52 -4.88 -9.59 -4.40
N LEU A 53 -3.89 -8.98 -3.73
CA LEU A 53 -4.05 -7.80 -2.87
C LEU A 53 -3.65 -6.50 -3.60
N GLY A 54 -3.66 -6.49 -4.93
CA GLY A 54 -3.45 -5.32 -5.77
C GLY A 54 -1.99 -4.88 -5.92
N THR A 55 -1.81 -3.76 -6.60
CA THR A 55 -0.52 -3.25 -7.07
C THR A 55 0.51 -3.08 -5.94
N LEU A 56 0.09 -2.72 -4.72
CA LEU A 56 0.99 -2.56 -3.56
C LEU A 56 1.72 -3.86 -3.18
N PHE A 57 1.06 -5.01 -3.32
CA PHE A 57 1.62 -6.34 -3.02
C PHE A 57 2.12 -7.08 -4.28
N ALA A 58 1.87 -6.50 -5.47
CA ALA A 58 2.38 -6.95 -6.76
C ALA A 58 3.62 -6.18 -7.24
N THR A 59 4.16 -5.29 -6.41
CA THR A 59 5.41 -4.57 -6.70
C THR A 59 6.49 -5.00 -5.74
N ARG A 60 7.69 -5.29 -6.25
CA ARG A 60 8.85 -5.54 -5.39
C ARG A 60 9.32 -4.18 -4.86
N PRO A 61 9.24 -3.92 -3.53
CA PRO A 61 9.81 -2.68 -2.99
C PRO A 61 11.32 -2.68 -3.20
N PRO A 62 11.95 -1.50 -3.32
CA PRO A 62 13.40 -1.41 -3.36
C PRO A 62 14.01 -1.98 -2.05
N ALA A 63 15.26 -2.45 -2.13
CA ALA A 63 15.90 -3.15 -1.02
C ALA A 63 15.93 -2.28 0.27
N PRO A 64 15.83 -2.88 1.47
CA PRO A 64 15.98 -2.13 2.73
C PRO A 64 17.27 -1.29 2.71
N GLY A 65 17.19 -0.02 3.12
CA GLY A 65 18.33 0.92 3.12
C GLY A 65 18.56 1.71 1.83
N THR A 66 17.76 1.50 0.78
CA THR A 66 17.86 2.26 -0.49
C THR A 66 17.05 3.56 -0.51
N VAL A 67 16.19 3.76 0.49
CA VAL A 67 15.38 4.99 0.65
C VAL A 67 15.85 5.64 1.94
N GLU A 68 16.41 6.85 1.85
CA GLU A 68 16.73 7.64 3.06
C GLU A 68 15.44 7.84 3.87
N PRO A 69 15.45 7.55 5.18
CA PRO A 69 14.30 7.86 6.02
C PRO A 69 14.17 9.37 6.12
N LYS A 70 13.27 9.96 5.34
CA LYS A 70 12.78 11.32 5.62
C LYS A 70 11.97 11.22 6.90
N GLY A 71 12.57 11.61 8.02
CA GLY A 71 11.89 11.69 9.31
C GLY A 71 10.57 12.47 9.18
N ILE A 72 9.57 12.06 9.96
CA ILE A 72 8.32 12.80 10.08
C ILE A 72 8.65 14.08 10.86
N GLU A 73 8.80 15.22 10.18
CA GLU A 73 8.86 16.53 10.84
C GLU A 73 7.46 16.85 11.40
N VAL A 74 7.26 16.62 12.69
CA VAL A 74 6.13 17.20 13.44
C VAL A 74 6.56 18.58 13.89
N ARG A 75 6.01 19.62 13.27
CA ARG A 75 6.17 21.01 13.77
C ARG A 75 5.17 21.23 14.90
N GLU A 76 5.65 21.77 16.02
CA GLU A 76 4.84 22.22 17.16
C GLU A 76 3.85 23.32 16.77
#